data_AF-A0A0F9CI79-F1
#
_entry.id   AF-A0A0F9CI79-F1
#
_cell.length_a   1.000
_cell.length_b   1.000
_cell.length_c   1.000
_cell.angle_alpha   90.00
_cell.angle_beta   90.00
_cell.angle_gamma   90.00
#
_symmetry.space_group_name_H-M   'P 1'
#
loop_
_entity.id
_entity.type
_entity.pdbx_description
1 polymer ?
#
loop_
_entity_poly.entity_id
_entity_poly.type
_entity_poly.pdbx_seq_one_letter_code
_entity_poly.pdbx_strand_id
1 'polypeptide(L)'
;RERYPRGSEAWNVQPLAAIRKRCGDRPSTSMRPIVPYVGVVQFASSAVPLDPYLVGLLIGDGCFRGGGVSISTGDNEILESIKSVLPDDVELHKRNGFDYALAFVGRARSVVGGAFINPIIETIAAFGLRGLKSYQKFVPKEYLWNDLNVRLGILQGLMDADGSVSKVGEIEFSTTSLQLAEDVEFLVMSFGGKIKRKERRTFYYYKNEKRLGRISYRLWVRLPHVELFRLSRKLERCKRPVSTSDHNVLWSIEPAGKAECTCIAVEGDGTYVTENFIVTHNTWCGSRESAYHLTGLYPDWWEGRVFDHPTVGWTGSITNETSRDVVQEALLGLSNFASKDHSGSGAIPGEHILNITKRQAGVPNVADQIFVRHKSGGISQCSLKTYQQEDTTWTGKSVDFVWPDEGPPKPIYSEMQSRIMVADSGEGGIIYMSYTPIKGMTEVTG
;
A
#
# COMPACT_ATOMS: atom_id res chain seq x y z
N ARG A 1 -4.19 -30.92 14.31
CA ARG A 1 -4.41 -30.30 12.97
C ARG A 1 -5.48 -29.25 13.14
N GLU A 2 -5.11 -28.08 13.65
CA GLU A 2 -6.06 -26.99 13.85
C GLU A 2 -6.47 -26.44 12.48
N ARG A 3 -7.77 -26.55 12.17
CA ARG A 3 -8.37 -25.78 11.09
C ARG A 3 -8.30 -24.32 11.52
N TYR A 4 -7.85 -23.44 10.63
CA TYR A 4 -7.90 -22.00 10.82
C TYR A 4 -9.26 -21.60 11.44
N PRO A 5 -9.27 -20.86 12.56
CA PRO A 5 -10.51 -20.51 13.23
C PRO A 5 -11.37 -19.65 12.29
N ARG A 6 -12.60 -20.11 12.09
CA ARG A 6 -13.66 -19.29 11.51
C ARG A 6 -14.28 -18.50 12.66
N GLY A 7 -13.88 -17.24 12.83
CA GLY A 7 -14.52 -16.30 13.75
C GLY A 7 -13.56 -15.55 14.66
N SER A 8 -13.64 -14.21 14.62
CA SER A 8 -13.33 -13.24 15.68
C SER A 8 -12.02 -13.36 16.48
N GLU A 9 -10.95 -13.95 15.95
CA GLU A 9 -9.61 -13.75 16.50
C GLU A 9 -8.98 -12.49 15.90
N ALA A 10 -8.38 -11.65 16.76
CA ALA A 10 -7.65 -10.47 16.32
C ALA A 10 -6.51 -10.89 15.39
N TRP A 11 -6.35 -10.18 14.26
CA TRP A 11 -5.19 -10.35 13.39
C TRP A 11 -3.92 -10.07 14.17
N ASN A 12 -2.88 -10.87 13.97
CA ASN A 12 -1.60 -10.70 14.63
C ASN A 12 -0.47 -10.59 13.61
N VAL A 13 0.45 -9.66 13.84
CA VAL A 13 1.67 -9.51 13.06
C VAL A 13 2.64 -10.63 13.44
N GLN A 14 3.25 -11.28 12.44
CA GLN A 14 4.22 -12.34 12.68
C GLN A 14 5.51 -12.10 11.88
N PRO A 15 6.70 -12.22 12.50
CA PRO A 15 7.95 -12.19 11.77
C PRO A 15 8.01 -13.27 10.69
N LEU A 16 8.60 -12.94 9.53
CA LEU A 16 8.75 -13.90 8.43
C LEU A 16 9.46 -15.20 8.87
N ALA A 17 10.46 -15.11 9.76
CA ALA A 17 11.15 -16.26 10.30
C ALA A 17 10.23 -17.21 11.08
N ALA A 18 9.28 -16.67 11.85
CA ALA A 18 8.29 -17.47 12.58
C ALA A 18 7.31 -18.16 11.62
N ILE A 19 6.86 -17.43 10.58
CA ILE A 19 6.04 -17.99 9.51
C ILE A 19 6.77 -19.16 8.83
N ARG A 20 8.01 -18.95 8.39
CA ARG A 20 8.85 -19.99 7.75
C ARG A 20 9.05 -21.19 8.65
N LYS A 21 9.34 -21.00 9.95
CA LYS A 21 9.48 -22.10 10.92
C LYS A 21 8.20 -22.93 11.05
N ARG A 22 7.03 -22.28 11.02
CA ARG A 22 5.72 -22.94 11.17
C ARG A 22 5.28 -23.68 9.90
N CYS A 23 5.42 -23.08 8.73
CA CYS A 23 4.79 -23.57 7.50
C CYS A 23 5.76 -23.89 6.35
N GLY A 24 7.05 -23.58 6.50
CA GLY A 24 8.05 -23.68 5.44
C GLY A 24 7.89 -22.62 4.35
N ASP A 25 8.78 -22.66 3.36
CA ASP A 25 8.82 -21.70 2.25
C ASP A 25 7.77 -21.99 1.17
N ARG A 26 7.29 -23.24 1.11
CA ARG A 26 6.23 -23.70 0.21
C ARG A 26 5.16 -24.45 0.99
N PRO A 27 4.33 -23.73 1.78
CA PRO A 27 3.32 -24.33 2.62
C PRO A 27 2.26 -25.09 1.83
N SER A 28 1.88 -26.26 2.35
CA SER A 28 0.72 -27.00 1.85
C SER A 28 -0.57 -26.20 2.04
N THR A 29 -1.59 -26.42 1.22
CA THR A 29 -2.82 -25.61 1.20
C THR A 29 -3.46 -25.41 2.57
N SER A 30 -3.42 -26.41 3.46
CA SER A 30 -4.00 -26.33 4.81
C SER A 30 -3.14 -25.59 5.83
N MET A 31 -1.91 -25.22 5.48
CA MET A 31 -0.93 -24.56 6.35
C MET A 31 -0.57 -23.15 5.86
N ARG A 32 -1.21 -22.68 4.77
CA ARG A 32 -0.90 -21.39 4.17
C ARG A 32 -1.33 -20.25 5.09
N PRO A 33 -0.40 -19.40 5.53
CA PRO A 33 -0.75 -18.16 6.20
C PRO A 33 -1.73 -17.35 5.34
N ILE A 34 -2.64 -16.68 6.03
CA ILE A 34 -3.59 -15.77 5.40
C ILE A 34 -3.25 -14.34 5.82
N VAL A 35 -3.44 -13.41 4.90
CA VAL A 35 -3.26 -11.97 5.13
C VAL A 35 -4.63 -11.33 4.98
N PRO A 36 -5.02 -10.41 5.89
CA PRO A 36 -6.33 -9.75 5.80
C PRO A 36 -6.50 -9.06 4.46
N TYR A 37 -7.73 -9.08 3.95
CA TYR A 37 -8.10 -8.25 2.82
C TYR A 37 -8.41 -6.84 3.30
N VAL A 38 -8.01 -5.84 2.54
CA VAL A 38 -8.43 -4.45 2.81
C VAL A 38 -9.89 -4.32 2.39
N GLY A 39 -10.72 -3.72 3.23
CA GLY A 39 -12.10 -3.40 2.88
C GLY A 39 -12.19 -2.33 1.78
N VAL A 40 -13.34 -1.68 1.66
CA VAL A 40 -13.49 -0.54 0.74
C VAL A 40 -12.56 0.60 1.20
N VAL A 41 -11.57 0.93 0.37
CA VAL A 41 -10.60 1.98 0.68
C VAL A 41 -11.26 3.35 0.53
N GLN A 42 -10.94 4.27 1.43
CA GLN A 42 -11.42 5.65 1.39
C GLN A 42 -10.28 6.56 0.91
N PHE A 43 -10.47 7.16 -0.27
CA PHE A 43 -9.59 8.22 -0.77
C PHE A 43 -10.25 9.58 -0.60
N ALA A 44 -9.44 10.64 -0.67
CA ALA A 44 -9.96 12.00 -0.65
C ALA A 44 -10.90 12.24 -1.83
N SER A 45 -12.04 12.89 -1.57
CA SER A 45 -12.98 13.30 -2.60
C SER A 45 -12.46 14.54 -3.32
N SER A 46 -12.63 14.57 -4.64
CA SER A 46 -12.34 15.73 -5.47
C SER A 46 -13.37 15.83 -6.61
N ALA A 47 -13.74 17.06 -6.96
CA ALA A 47 -14.63 17.32 -8.07
C ALA A 47 -14.03 16.82 -9.39
N VAL A 48 -14.87 16.26 -10.26
CA VAL A 48 -14.47 15.73 -11.57
C VAL A 48 -15.19 16.49 -12.69
N PRO A 49 -14.53 16.71 -13.86
CA PRO A 49 -15.07 17.56 -14.92
C PRO A 49 -16.17 16.87 -15.76
N LEU A 50 -16.26 15.54 -15.72
CA LEU A 50 -17.32 14.77 -16.37
C LEU A 50 -17.86 13.70 -15.43
N ASP A 51 -19.14 13.36 -15.63
CA ASP A 51 -19.77 12.27 -14.90
C ASP A 51 -18.95 10.97 -15.00
N PRO A 52 -18.64 10.29 -13.88
CA PRO A 52 -17.79 9.11 -13.88
C PRO A 52 -18.36 7.96 -14.73
N TYR A 53 -19.67 7.75 -14.72
CA TYR A 53 -20.28 6.67 -15.53
C TYR A 53 -20.17 6.96 -17.03
N LEU A 54 -20.38 8.21 -17.44
CA LEU A 54 -20.14 8.66 -18.80
C LEU A 54 -18.67 8.42 -19.24
N VAL A 55 -17.70 8.77 -18.39
CA VAL A 55 -16.28 8.55 -18.70
C VAL A 55 -15.97 7.06 -18.87
N GLY A 56 -16.49 6.21 -17.97
CA GLY A 56 -16.33 4.75 -18.07
C GLY A 56 -16.89 4.19 -19.39
N LEU A 57 -18.09 4.62 -19.78
CA LEU A 57 -18.73 4.23 -21.04
C LEU A 57 -17.92 4.68 -22.26
N LEU A 58 -17.41 5.91 -22.26
CA LEU A 58 -16.59 6.44 -23.35
C LEU A 58 -15.24 5.71 -23.46
N ILE A 59 -14.64 5.33 -22.33
CA ILE A 59 -13.41 4.53 -22.33
C ILE A 59 -13.67 3.14 -22.91
N GLY A 60 -14.79 2.49 -22.61
CA GLY A 60 -15.14 1.22 -23.23
C GLY A 60 -15.51 1.38 -24.71
N ASP A 61 -16.74 1.82 -24.96
CA ASP A 61 -17.38 1.81 -26.29
C ASP A 61 -17.23 3.12 -27.08
N GLY A 62 -16.51 4.10 -26.53
CA GLY A 62 -16.29 5.39 -27.17
C GLY A 62 -15.23 5.36 -28.29
N CYS A 63 -15.35 6.28 -29.23
CA CYS A 63 -14.33 6.57 -30.24
C CYS A 63 -13.82 8.00 -30.05
N PHE A 64 -12.51 8.13 -29.86
CA PHE A 64 -11.81 9.41 -29.65
C PHE A 64 -11.07 9.89 -30.91
N ARG A 65 -11.32 9.27 -32.07
CA ARG A 65 -10.66 9.58 -33.35
C ARG A 65 -11.59 10.40 -34.26
N GLY A 66 -11.00 11.14 -35.20
CA GLY A 66 -11.75 12.05 -36.08
C GLY A 66 -11.93 13.42 -35.44
N GLY A 67 -12.93 14.20 -35.88
CA GLY A 67 -13.20 15.56 -35.38
C GLY A 67 -14.04 15.65 -34.10
N GLY A 68 -14.51 14.52 -33.53
CA GLY A 68 -15.44 14.52 -32.40
C GLY A 68 -15.28 13.30 -31.48
N VAL A 69 -16.19 13.19 -30.51
CA VAL A 69 -16.35 12.03 -29.62
C VAL A 69 -17.67 11.34 -29.95
N SER A 70 -17.65 10.01 -30.02
CA SER A 70 -18.85 9.20 -30.24
C SER A 70 -18.84 7.96 -29.36
N ILE A 71 -20.00 7.33 -29.18
CA ILE A 71 -20.17 6.05 -28.49
C ILE A 71 -20.99 5.11 -29.36
N SER A 72 -20.72 3.81 -29.27
CA SER A 72 -21.47 2.78 -30.00
C SER A 72 -22.23 1.91 -29.00
N THR A 73 -23.55 1.93 -28.99
CA THR A 73 -24.34 1.11 -28.07
C THR A 73 -25.72 0.74 -28.63
N GLY A 74 -26.14 -0.49 -28.34
CA GLY A 74 -27.49 -0.98 -28.64
C GLY A 74 -28.44 -0.94 -27.45
N ASP A 75 -27.97 -0.53 -26.26
CA ASP A 75 -28.76 -0.55 -25.03
C ASP A 75 -29.41 0.83 -24.79
N ASN A 76 -30.75 0.88 -24.78
CA ASN A 76 -31.50 2.13 -24.54
C ASN A 76 -31.25 2.71 -23.14
N GLU A 77 -31.09 1.86 -22.12
CA GLU A 77 -30.74 2.27 -20.74
C GLU A 77 -29.43 3.07 -20.69
N ILE A 78 -28.42 2.70 -21.51
CA ILE A 78 -27.18 3.48 -21.63
C ILE A 78 -27.46 4.84 -22.28
N LEU A 79 -28.26 4.89 -23.36
CA LEU A 79 -28.58 6.14 -24.04
C LEU A 79 -29.33 7.11 -23.11
N GLU A 80 -30.27 6.61 -22.31
CA GLU A 80 -31.00 7.40 -21.30
C GLU A 80 -30.05 7.90 -20.19
N SER A 81 -29.17 7.03 -19.69
CA SER A 81 -28.18 7.40 -18.68
C SER A 81 -27.19 8.44 -19.18
N ILE A 82 -26.79 8.39 -20.46
CA ILE A 82 -25.91 9.41 -21.05
C ILE A 82 -26.66 10.74 -21.11
N LYS A 83 -27.89 10.76 -21.66
CA LYS A 83 -28.67 12.00 -21.80
C LYS A 83 -28.90 12.72 -20.47
N SER A 84 -29.01 12.01 -19.36
CA SER A 84 -29.24 12.62 -18.05
C SER A 84 -28.00 13.28 -17.43
N VAL A 85 -26.80 13.01 -17.96
CA VAL A 85 -25.53 13.53 -17.43
C VAL A 85 -24.73 14.35 -18.44
N LEU A 86 -25.25 14.54 -19.66
CA LEU A 86 -24.63 15.42 -20.65
C LEU A 86 -24.71 16.88 -20.18
N PRO A 87 -23.67 17.70 -20.46
CA PRO A 87 -23.77 19.14 -20.33
C PRO A 87 -24.94 19.71 -21.14
N ASP A 88 -25.54 20.81 -20.67
CA ASP A 88 -26.72 21.45 -21.28
C ASP A 88 -26.54 21.83 -22.77
N ASP A 89 -25.29 22.03 -23.19
CA ASP A 89 -24.91 22.42 -24.54
C ASP A 89 -24.42 21.24 -25.40
N VAL A 90 -24.60 19.99 -24.94
CA VAL A 90 -24.23 18.78 -25.67
C VAL A 90 -25.42 17.83 -25.79
N GLU A 91 -25.70 17.38 -27.01
CA GLU A 91 -26.74 16.39 -27.30
C GLU A 91 -26.18 15.12 -27.93
N LEU A 92 -26.94 14.03 -27.77
CA LEU A 92 -26.62 12.75 -28.36
C LEU A 92 -27.29 12.62 -29.75
N HIS A 93 -26.49 12.72 -30.81
CA HIS A 93 -26.96 12.64 -32.19
C HIS A 93 -26.70 11.25 -32.78
N LYS A 94 -27.75 10.54 -33.15
CA LYS A 94 -27.62 9.25 -33.84
C LYS A 94 -26.97 9.44 -35.22
N ARG A 95 -25.94 8.67 -35.52
CA ARG A 95 -25.30 8.63 -36.84
C ARG A 95 -25.87 7.48 -37.66
N ASN A 96 -25.31 6.29 -37.53
CA ASN A 96 -25.69 5.08 -38.26
C ASN A 96 -25.66 3.88 -37.32
N GLY A 97 -26.58 2.93 -37.52
CA GLY A 97 -26.65 1.72 -36.69
C GLY A 97 -26.77 2.05 -35.20
N PHE A 98 -25.75 1.66 -34.45
CA PHE A 98 -25.63 1.86 -33.00
C PHE A 98 -24.68 3.00 -32.62
N ASP A 99 -24.21 3.79 -33.58
CA ASP A 99 -23.24 4.86 -33.35
C ASP A 99 -23.93 6.20 -33.07
N TYR A 100 -23.52 6.86 -31.99
CA TYR A 100 -24.03 8.15 -31.54
C TYR A 100 -22.90 9.14 -31.32
N ALA A 101 -23.01 10.33 -31.89
CA ALA A 101 -22.10 11.44 -31.65
C ALA A 101 -22.54 12.24 -30.42
N LEU A 102 -21.58 12.65 -29.60
CA LEU A 102 -21.81 13.67 -28.58
C LEU A 102 -21.52 15.01 -29.25
N ALA A 103 -22.58 15.72 -29.64
CA ALA A 103 -22.51 16.91 -30.49
C ALA A 103 -22.81 18.17 -29.68
N PHE A 104 -22.02 19.22 -29.87
CA PHE A 104 -22.29 20.52 -29.28
C PHE A 104 -23.48 21.17 -29.99
N VAL A 105 -24.48 21.59 -29.24
CA VAL A 105 -25.71 22.27 -29.72
C VAL A 105 -25.85 23.69 -29.17
N GLY A 106 -24.90 24.15 -28.35
CA GLY A 106 -24.87 25.51 -27.84
C GLY A 106 -24.83 26.56 -28.94
N ARG A 107 -25.41 27.75 -28.67
CA ARG A 107 -25.27 28.88 -29.59
C ARG A 107 -23.81 29.29 -29.64
N ALA A 108 -23.21 29.27 -30.83
CA ALA A 108 -21.88 29.83 -31.05
C ALA A 108 -21.87 31.33 -30.71
N ARG A 109 -21.53 31.70 -29.48
CA ARG A 109 -21.12 33.08 -29.17
C ARG A 109 -19.69 33.20 -29.65
N SER A 110 -19.52 33.68 -30.87
CA SER A 110 -18.20 33.99 -31.43
C SER A 110 -17.46 34.94 -30.49
N VAL A 111 -16.50 34.40 -29.72
CA VAL A 111 -15.40 35.20 -29.22
C VAL A 111 -14.38 35.17 -30.33
N VAL A 112 -14.15 36.35 -30.92
CA VAL A 112 -13.20 36.68 -31.99
C VAL A 112 -12.13 35.59 -32.18
N GLY A 113 -12.25 34.81 -33.25
CA GLY A 113 -11.18 33.94 -33.77
C GLY A 113 -11.14 32.46 -33.32
N GLY A 114 -12.01 31.99 -32.42
CA GLY A 114 -12.06 30.59 -32.00
C GLY A 114 -13.38 29.88 -32.34
N ALA A 115 -13.31 28.67 -32.91
CA ALA A 115 -14.46 27.76 -32.95
C ALA A 115 -14.71 27.23 -31.54
N PHE A 116 -15.94 27.33 -31.01
CA PHE A 116 -16.29 26.70 -29.73
C PHE A 116 -16.10 25.19 -29.85
N ILE A 117 -15.28 24.63 -28.96
CA ILE A 117 -14.97 23.20 -28.92
C ILE A 117 -15.96 22.55 -27.94
N ASN A 118 -16.50 21.39 -28.30
CA ASN A 118 -17.38 20.62 -27.42
C ASN A 118 -16.66 20.34 -26.08
N PRO A 119 -17.25 20.67 -24.91
CA PRO A 119 -16.60 20.54 -23.60
C PRO A 119 -16.17 19.10 -23.28
N ILE A 120 -16.87 18.10 -23.82
CA ILE A 120 -16.47 16.69 -23.70
C ILE A 120 -15.20 16.43 -24.50
N ILE A 121 -15.06 17.01 -25.70
CA ILE A 121 -13.83 16.85 -26.50
C ILE A 121 -12.64 17.48 -25.76
N GLU A 122 -12.81 18.69 -25.20
CA GLU A 122 -11.77 19.38 -24.42
C GLU A 122 -11.35 18.55 -23.22
N THR A 123 -12.32 18.01 -22.48
CA THR A 123 -12.03 17.18 -21.29
C THR A 123 -11.33 15.88 -21.66
N ILE A 124 -11.77 15.18 -22.72
CA ILE A 124 -11.11 13.98 -23.25
C ILE A 124 -9.69 14.28 -23.75
N ALA A 125 -9.44 15.49 -24.27
CA ALA A 125 -8.10 15.95 -24.64
C ALA A 125 -7.24 16.24 -23.40
N ALA A 126 -7.79 16.90 -22.37
CA ALA A 126 -7.12 17.17 -21.11
C ALA A 126 -6.69 15.87 -20.39
N PHE A 127 -7.53 14.83 -20.45
CA PHE A 127 -7.17 13.50 -19.94
C PHE A 127 -6.09 12.78 -20.77
N GLY A 128 -5.74 13.28 -21.96
CA GLY A 128 -4.80 12.62 -22.86
C GLY A 128 -5.41 11.42 -23.63
N LEU A 129 -6.73 11.27 -23.64
CA LEU A 129 -7.43 10.17 -24.32
C LEU A 129 -7.72 10.46 -25.80
N ARG A 130 -7.59 11.72 -26.23
CA ARG A 130 -7.89 12.16 -27.59
C ARG A 130 -7.01 11.47 -28.63
N GLY A 131 -7.63 10.95 -29.68
CA GLY A 131 -6.93 10.28 -30.79
C GLY A 131 -6.47 8.85 -30.48
N LEU A 132 -6.58 8.40 -29.22
CA LEU A 132 -6.16 7.07 -28.82
C LEU A 132 -7.05 5.98 -29.42
N LYS A 133 -6.44 4.81 -29.65
CA LYS A 133 -7.13 3.58 -30.02
C LYS A 133 -7.42 2.75 -28.76
N SER A 134 -8.32 1.77 -28.86
CA SER A 134 -8.77 0.95 -27.71
C SER A 134 -7.64 0.31 -26.90
N TYR A 135 -6.53 -0.09 -27.55
CA TYR A 135 -5.36 -0.69 -26.88
C TYR A 135 -4.44 0.32 -26.17
N GLN A 136 -4.76 1.61 -26.23
CA GLN A 136 -4.00 2.70 -25.60
C GLN A 136 -4.83 3.44 -24.53
N LYS A 137 -6.13 3.16 -24.43
CA LYS A 137 -7.00 3.82 -23.46
C LYS A 137 -6.62 3.43 -22.02
N PHE A 138 -6.93 4.31 -21.08
CA PHE A 138 -6.65 4.17 -19.65
C PHE A 138 -7.70 4.98 -18.86
N VAL A 139 -7.77 4.78 -17.55
CA VAL A 139 -8.60 5.57 -16.64
C VAL A 139 -7.80 6.78 -16.14
N PRO A 140 -8.32 8.02 -16.24
CA PRO A 140 -7.60 9.19 -15.74
C PRO A 140 -7.35 9.11 -14.22
N LYS A 141 -6.18 9.58 -13.78
CA LYS A 141 -5.73 9.43 -12.38
C LYS A 141 -6.68 10.10 -11.37
N GLU A 142 -7.28 11.23 -11.73
CA GLU A 142 -8.26 11.93 -10.89
C GLU A 142 -9.58 11.16 -10.67
N TYR A 143 -9.83 10.08 -11.42
CA TYR A 143 -10.94 9.17 -11.14
C TYR A 143 -10.48 7.90 -10.42
N LEU A 144 -9.24 7.44 -10.64
CA LEU A 144 -8.66 6.32 -9.89
C LEU A 144 -8.46 6.68 -8.41
N TRP A 145 -7.93 7.87 -8.13
CA TRP A 145 -7.59 8.34 -6.77
C TRP A 145 -8.64 9.31 -6.25
N ASN A 146 -9.88 8.84 -6.16
CA ASN A 146 -11.02 9.65 -5.75
C ASN A 146 -11.98 8.85 -4.86
N ASP A 147 -13.01 9.51 -4.35
CA ASP A 147 -13.98 8.88 -3.47
C ASP A 147 -14.70 7.68 -4.13
N LEU A 148 -15.39 6.93 -3.27
CA LEU A 148 -16.05 5.68 -3.65
C LEU A 148 -17.08 5.86 -4.77
N ASN A 149 -17.78 6.99 -4.84
CA ASN A 149 -18.83 7.18 -5.86
C ASN A 149 -18.21 7.44 -7.24
N VAL A 150 -17.13 8.23 -7.29
CA VAL A 150 -16.39 8.49 -8.53
C VAL A 150 -15.79 7.20 -9.10
N ARG A 151 -15.08 6.44 -8.25
CA ARG A 151 -14.50 5.15 -8.67
C ARG A 151 -15.56 4.15 -9.10
N LEU A 152 -16.67 4.06 -8.35
CA LEU A 152 -17.75 3.14 -8.67
C LEU A 152 -18.42 3.51 -10.00
N GLY A 153 -18.66 4.79 -10.25
CA GLY A 153 -19.28 5.24 -11.49
C GLY A 153 -18.42 4.89 -12.71
N ILE A 154 -17.10 5.14 -12.68
CA ILE A 154 -16.20 4.70 -13.77
C ILE A 154 -16.24 3.18 -13.94
N LEU A 155 -16.11 2.43 -12.84
CA LEU A 155 -16.08 0.98 -12.91
C LEU A 155 -17.38 0.44 -13.52
N GLN A 156 -18.53 0.98 -13.10
CA GLN A 156 -19.84 0.63 -13.68
C GLN A 156 -19.91 0.95 -15.17
N GLY A 157 -19.42 2.12 -15.61
CA GLY A 157 -19.43 2.50 -17.03
C GLY A 157 -18.56 1.56 -17.89
N LEU A 158 -17.37 1.20 -17.38
CA LEU A 158 -16.49 0.23 -18.03
C LEU A 158 -17.13 -1.17 -18.11
N MET A 159 -17.77 -1.60 -17.03
CA MET A 159 -18.44 -2.90 -16.94
C MET A 159 -19.71 -2.96 -17.81
N ASP A 160 -20.44 -1.86 -17.96
CA ASP A 160 -21.62 -1.79 -18.84
C ASP A 160 -21.25 -1.71 -20.32
N ALA A 161 -20.10 -1.14 -20.66
CA ALA A 161 -19.54 -1.22 -22.02
C ALA A 161 -18.95 -2.61 -22.32
N ASP A 162 -17.74 -2.89 -21.80
CA ASP A 162 -16.93 -4.05 -22.17
C ASP A 162 -17.03 -5.23 -21.17
N GLY A 163 -17.74 -5.07 -20.06
CA GLY A 163 -17.98 -6.13 -19.09
C GLY A 163 -19.09 -7.10 -19.51
N SER A 164 -19.02 -8.34 -19.02
CA SER A 164 -20.00 -9.37 -19.31
C SER A 164 -20.28 -10.25 -18.09
N VAL A 165 -21.47 -10.86 -18.08
CA VAL A 165 -21.87 -11.84 -17.08
C VAL A 165 -22.27 -13.13 -17.79
N SER A 166 -21.59 -14.23 -17.45
CA SER A 166 -21.84 -15.54 -18.03
C SER A 166 -23.16 -16.14 -17.53
N LYS A 167 -23.65 -17.21 -18.17
CA LYS A 167 -24.89 -17.90 -17.73
C LYS A 167 -24.82 -18.44 -16.30
N VAL A 168 -23.61 -18.72 -15.82
CA VAL A 168 -23.36 -19.19 -14.45
C VAL A 168 -23.09 -18.04 -13.47
N GLY A 169 -23.17 -16.79 -13.92
CA GLY A 169 -23.00 -15.59 -13.09
C GLY A 169 -21.55 -15.14 -12.91
N GLU A 170 -20.61 -15.67 -13.71
CA GLU A 170 -19.22 -15.22 -13.68
C GLU A 170 -19.09 -13.88 -14.38
N ILE A 171 -18.47 -12.91 -13.69
CA ILE A 171 -18.26 -11.56 -14.18
C ILE A 171 -16.88 -11.48 -14.82
N GLU A 172 -16.82 -10.96 -16.04
CA GLU A 172 -15.60 -10.80 -16.81
C GLU A 172 -15.54 -9.43 -17.48
N PHE A 173 -14.36 -8.79 -17.45
CA PHE A 173 -14.01 -7.64 -18.26
C PHE A 173 -12.90 -8.04 -19.25
N SER A 174 -12.95 -7.54 -20.48
CA SER A 174 -11.89 -7.81 -21.47
C SER A 174 -11.46 -6.54 -22.18
N THR A 175 -10.14 -6.36 -22.34
CA THR A 175 -9.56 -5.23 -23.06
C THR A 175 -8.30 -5.63 -23.80
N THR A 176 -7.86 -4.81 -24.76
CA THR A 176 -6.54 -4.94 -25.43
C THR A 176 -5.53 -3.91 -24.94
N SER A 177 -5.92 -3.02 -24.02
CA SER A 177 -5.03 -2.09 -23.33
C SER A 177 -4.54 -2.73 -22.04
N LEU A 178 -3.23 -2.84 -21.87
CA LEU A 178 -2.63 -3.33 -20.62
C LEU A 178 -2.91 -2.35 -19.47
N GLN A 179 -2.72 -1.05 -19.71
CA GLN A 179 -2.98 0.00 -18.72
C GLN A 179 -4.43 -0.04 -18.24
N LEU A 180 -5.42 -0.12 -19.16
CA LEU A 180 -6.82 -0.21 -18.75
C LEU A 180 -7.13 -1.49 -17.97
N ALA A 181 -6.45 -2.59 -18.26
CA ALA A 181 -6.59 -3.82 -17.47
C ALA A 181 -6.09 -3.59 -16.03
N GLU A 182 -4.92 -2.97 -15.86
CA GLU A 182 -4.33 -2.62 -14.56
C GLU A 182 -5.19 -1.60 -13.80
N ASP A 183 -5.77 -0.63 -14.50
CA ASP A 183 -6.68 0.37 -13.92
C ASP A 183 -7.97 -0.30 -13.39
N VAL A 184 -8.53 -1.27 -14.13
CA VAL A 184 -9.69 -2.05 -13.67
C VAL A 184 -9.31 -2.98 -12.51
N GLU A 185 -8.11 -3.57 -12.52
CA GLU A 185 -7.57 -4.31 -11.36
C GLU A 185 -7.53 -3.43 -10.11
N PHE A 186 -6.95 -2.24 -10.25
CA PHE A 186 -6.89 -1.26 -9.17
C PHE A 186 -8.29 -0.90 -8.65
N LEU A 187 -9.22 -0.53 -9.54
CA LEU A 187 -10.58 -0.16 -9.15
C LEU A 187 -11.27 -1.30 -8.39
N VAL A 188 -11.23 -2.52 -8.92
CA VAL A 188 -11.86 -3.69 -8.26
C VAL A 188 -11.24 -3.95 -6.89
N MET A 189 -9.91 -3.97 -6.79
CA MET A 189 -9.22 -4.22 -5.52
C MET A 189 -9.49 -3.11 -4.49
N SER A 190 -9.63 -1.86 -4.95
CA SER A 190 -9.93 -0.71 -4.09
C SER A 190 -11.31 -0.75 -3.42
N PHE A 191 -12.21 -1.63 -3.90
CA PHE A 191 -13.50 -1.95 -3.28
C PHE A 191 -13.48 -3.24 -2.45
N GLY A 192 -12.31 -3.82 -2.19
CA GLY A 192 -12.22 -5.12 -1.52
C GLY A 192 -12.51 -6.31 -2.46
N GLY A 193 -12.47 -6.11 -3.78
CA GLY A 193 -12.80 -7.12 -4.77
C GLY A 193 -11.60 -7.95 -5.23
N LYS A 194 -11.84 -9.23 -5.50
CA LYS A 194 -10.83 -10.11 -6.09
C LYS A 194 -10.89 -10.07 -7.60
N ILE A 195 -9.71 -10.03 -8.22
CA ILE A 195 -9.59 -10.05 -9.66
C ILE A 195 -8.49 -11.02 -10.09
N LYS A 196 -8.72 -11.68 -11.22
CA LYS A 196 -7.73 -12.53 -11.86
C LYS A 196 -7.59 -12.12 -13.31
N ARG A 197 -6.39 -11.78 -13.74
CA ARG A 197 -6.08 -11.51 -15.15
C ARG A 197 -5.43 -12.71 -15.82
N LYS A 198 -5.77 -12.93 -17.08
CA LYS A 198 -5.02 -13.78 -18.01
C LYS A 198 -4.84 -13.10 -19.34
N GLU A 199 -3.69 -13.32 -19.94
CA GLU A 199 -3.44 -12.96 -21.33
C GLU A 199 -4.08 -13.97 -22.28
N ARG A 200 -4.61 -13.47 -23.39
CA ARG A 200 -5.18 -14.26 -24.48
C ARG A 200 -4.74 -13.63 -25.80
N ARG A 201 -4.14 -14.44 -26.66
CA ARG A 201 -3.86 -14.07 -28.05
C ARG A 201 -4.98 -14.60 -28.94
N THR A 202 -5.66 -13.70 -29.65
CA THR A 202 -6.76 -14.04 -30.56
C THR A 202 -6.29 -14.02 -32.02
N PHE A 203 -7.14 -14.47 -32.93
CA PHE A 203 -6.98 -14.30 -34.37
C PHE A 203 -8.27 -13.77 -34.96
N TYR A 204 -8.19 -13.06 -36.08
CA TYR A 204 -9.34 -12.58 -36.83
C TYR A 204 -9.12 -12.79 -38.32
N TYR A 205 -10.19 -12.85 -39.09
CA TYR A 205 -10.12 -12.92 -40.55
C TYR A 205 -10.31 -11.53 -41.14
N TYR A 206 -9.45 -11.14 -42.07
CA TYR A 206 -9.61 -9.92 -42.86
C TYR A 206 -9.38 -10.26 -44.32
N LYS A 207 -10.38 -10.00 -45.17
CA LYS A 207 -10.36 -10.38 -46.60
C LYS A 207 -9.98 -11.86 -46.80
N ASN A 208 -10.61 -12.76 -46.04
CA ASN A 208 -10.35 -14.20 -46.01
C ASN A 208 -8.93 -14.64 -45.54
N GLU A 209 -8.08 -13.72 -45.11
CA GLU A 209 -6.77 -14.04 -44.53
C GLU A 209 -6.86 -14.10 -43.00
N LYS A 210 -6.34 -15.19 -42.41
CA LYS A 210 -6.21 -15.31 -40.95
C LYS A 210 -5.06 -14.43 -40.47
N ARG A 211 -5.38 -13.43 -39.64
CA ARG A 211 -4.42 -12.51 -39.03
C ARG A 211 -4.37 -12.71 -37.52
N LEU A 212 -3.18 -12.54 -36.96
CA LEU A 212 -3.01 -12.53 -35.51
C LEU A 212 -3.64 -11.26 -34.93
N GLY A 213 -4.50 -11.45 -33.94
CA GLY A 213 -5.03 -10.38 -33.12
C GLY A 213 -3.97 -9.85 -32.16
N ARG A 214 -4.26 -8.69 -31.58
CA ARG A 214 -3.48 -8.16 -30.46
C ARG A 214 -3.64 -9.06 -29.23
N ILE A 215 -2.69 -8.97 -28.31
CA ILE A 215 -2.87 -9.54 -26.97
C ILE A 215 -4.09 -8.85 -26.35
N SER A 216 -4.97 -9.66 -25.77
CA SER A 216 -6.12 -9.22 -24.99
C SER A 216 -5.97 -9.74 -23.58
N TYR A 217 -6.42 -8.94 -22.62
CA TYR A 217 -6.45 -9.28 -21.21
C TYR A 217 -7.89 -9.61 -20.85
N ARG A 218 -8.09 -10.74 -20.17
CA ARG A 218 -9.37 -11.16 -19.60
C ARG A 218 -9.26 -11.10 -18.09
N LEU A 219 -10.21 -10.43 -17.46
CA LEU A 219 -10.22 -10.15 -16.04
C LEU A 219 -11.48 -10.75 -15.44
N TRP A 220 -11.34 -11.76 -14.58
CA TRP A 220 -12.46 -12.34 -13.84
C TRP A 220 -12.60 -11.61 -12.51
N VAL A 221 -13.75 -10.96 -12.33
CA VAL A 221 -14.03 -10.08 -11.19
C VAL A 221 -14.91 -10.80 -10.18
N ARG A 222 -14.60 -10.66 -8.89
CA ARG A 222 -15.42 -11.11 -7.77
C ARG A 222 -15.51 -9.99 -6.75
N LEU A 223 -16.66 -9.33 -6.71
CA LEU A 223 -16.92 -8.22 -5.81
C LEU A 223 -18.38 -8.30 -5.32
N PRO A 224 -18.67 -9.09 -4.27
CA PRO A 224 -20.04 -9.46 -3.90
C PRO A 224 -20.85 -8.34 -3.23
N HIS A 225 -20.18 -7.30 -2.71
CA HIS A 225 -20.81 -6.23 -1.92
C HIS A 225 -21.01 -4.93 -2.71
N VAL A 226 -20.75 -4.94 -4.02
CA VAL A 226 -20.85 -3.76 -4.88
C VAL A 226 -21.57 -4.12 -6.17
N GLU A 227 -22.54 -3.30 -6.56
CA GLU A 227 -23.26 -3.45 -7.82
C GLU A 227 -22.40 -2.96 -8.99
N LEU A 228 -21.79 -3.90 -9.71
CA LEU A 228 -20.82 -3.62 -10.78
C LEU A 228 -21.44 -3.14 -12.10
N PHE A 229 -22.75 -3.21 -12.25
CA PHE A 229 -23.46 -2.86 -13.48
C PHE A 229 -24.62 -1.93 -13.15
N ARG A 230 -24.99 -1.03 -14.05
CA ARG A 230 -26.26 -0.30 -14.03
C ARG A 230 -27.27 -0.91 -14.98
N LEU A 231 -26.82 -1.60 -16.04
CA LEU A 231 -27.71 -2.28 -16.98
C LEU A 231 -28.50 -3.40 -16.30
N SER A 232 -29.83 -3.30 -16.35
CA SER A 232 -30.77 -4.25 -15.74
C SER A 232 -30.48 -5.69 -16.21
N ARG A 233 -30.28 -5.89 -17.52
CA ARG A 233 -29.99 -7.21 -18.10
C ARG A 233 -28.69 -7.86 -17.58
N LYS A 234 -27.71 -7.06 -17.14
CA LYS A 234 -26.44 -7.57 -16.58
C LYS A 234 -26.58 -7.82 -15.09
N LEU A 235 -27.25 -6.91 -14.37
CA LEU A 235 -27.59 -7.07 -12.96
C LEU A 235 -28.39 -8.35 -12.68
N GLU A 236 -29.44 -8.62 -13.47
CA GLU A 236 -30.26 -9.84 -13.33
C GLU A 236 -29.47 -11.14 -13.49
N ARG A 237 -28.35 -11.10 -14.22
CA ARG A 237 -27.48 -12.26 -14.43
C ARG A 237 -26.44 -12.43 -13.33
N CYS A 238 -26.17 -11.37 -12.55
CA CYS A 238 -25.24 -11.44 -11.45
C CYS A 238 -25.77 -12.40 -10.39
N LYS A 239 -25.00 -13.47 -10.15
CA LYS A 239 -25.28 -14.41 -9.07
C LYS A 239 -24.34 -14.13 -7.93
N ARG A 240 -24.87 -14.09 -6.70
CA ARG A 240 -24.01 -13.97 -5.52
C ARG A 240 -23.14 -15.23 -5.42
N PRO A 241 -21.81 -15.09 -5.38
CA PRO A 241 -20.94 -16.25 -5.19
C PRO A 241 -21.22 -16.89 -3.82
N VAL A 242 -21.31 -18.23 -3.79
CA VAL A 242 -21.62 -19.01 -2.58
C VAL A 242 -20.48 -18.96 -1.54
N SER A 243 -19.27 -18.60 -1.96
CA SER A 243 -18.14 -18.36 -1.07
C SER A 243 -17.12 -17.42 -1.73
N THR A 244 -16.84 -16.31 -1.07
CA THR A 244 -15.57 -15.58 -1.23
C THR A 244 -14.83 -15.70 0.09
N SER A 245 -13.54 -16.03 0.02
CA SER A 245 -12.67 -15.84 1.19
C SER A 245 -12.34 -14.36 1.31
N ASP A 246 -12.40 -13.81 2.51
CA ASP A 246 -12.10 -12.39 2.77
C ASP A 246 -10.64 -12.19 3.19
N HIS A 247 -9.75 -12.93 2.54
CA HIS A 247 -8.32 -12.90 2.81
C HIS A 247 -7.49 -13.22 1.56
N ASN A 248 -6.26 -12.73 1.58
CA ASN A 248 -5.16 -13.17 0.73
C ASN A 248 -4.50 -14.41 1.33
N VAL A 249 -3.89 -15.24 0.49
CA VAL A 249 -3.23 -16.47 0.91
C VAL A 249 -1.77 -16.40 0.51
N LEU A 250 -0.86 -16.59 1.45
CA LEU A 250 0.56 -16.71 1.17
C LEU A 250 0.80 -17.99 0.36
N TRP A 251 1.34 -17.84 -0.84
CA TRP A 251 1.59 -18.94 -1.76
C TRP A 251 2.97 -19.58 -1.55
N SER A 252 4.01 -18.75 -1.53
CA SER A 252 5.40 -19.15 -1.32
C SER A 252 6.23 -17.98 -0.79
N ILE A 253 7.37 -18.31 -0.19
CA ILE A 253 8.40 -17.36 0.23
C ILE A 253 9.65 -17.70 -0.56
N GLU A 254 10.18 -16.71 -1.28
CA GLU A 254 11.37 -16.88 -2.12
C GLU A 254 12.37 -15.75 -1.78
N PRO A 255 13.67 -16.06 -1.59
CA PRO A 255 14.66 -15.02 -1.37
C PRO A 255 14.71 -14.03 -2.54
N ALA A 256 14.55 -12.74 -2.27
CA ALA A 256 14.61 -11.68 -3.28
C ALA A 256 16.04 -11.15 -3.53
N GLY A 257 17.04 -11.64 -2.79
CA GLY A 257 18.42 -11.15 -2.83
C GLY A 257 18.73 -10.15 -1.72
N LYS A 258 19.92 -9.53 -1.79
CA LYS A 258 20.35 -8.42 -0.92
C LYS A 258 20.28 -7.12 -1.72
N ALA A 259 19.63 -6.10 -1.18
CA ALA A 259 19.56 -4.76 -1.75
C ALA A 259 19.41 -3.73 -0.62
N GLU A 260 19.79 -2.49 -0.86
CA GLU A 260 19.43 -1.38 0.03
C GLU A 260 17.90 -1.26 0.08
N CYS A 261 17.36 -1.08 1.29
CA CYS A 261 15.93 -1.01 1.51
C CYS A 261 15.56 0.23 2.30
N THR A 262 14.34 0.73 2.06
CA THR A 262 13.75 1.83 2.82
C THR A 262 12.46 1.32 3.44
N CYS A 263 12.33 1.50 4.75
CA CYS A 263 11.09 1.25 5.46
C CYS A 263 10.42 2.58 5.82
N ILE A 264 9.10 2.54 5.96
CA ILE A 264 8.32 3.64 6.51
C ILE A 264 7.74 3.20 7.85
N ALA A 265 7.68 4.10 8.82
CA ALA A 265 6.88 3.91 10.02
C ALA A 265 5.56 4.67 9.88
N VAL A 266 4.49 4.10 10.43
CA VAL A 266 3.15 4.67 10.43
C VAL A 266 2.60 4.66 11.85
N GLU A 267 1.83 5.68 12.21
CA GLU A 267 1.10 5.70 13.48
C GLU A 267 0.05 4.58 13.52
N GLY A 268 -0.28 4.08 14.72
CA GLY A 268 -1.26 3.01 14.92
C GLY A 268 -0.61 1.66 15.24
N ASP A 269 -1.05 0.59 14.60
CA ASP A 269 -0.59 -0.79 14.84
C ASP A 269 0.64 -1.19 14.00
N GLY A 270 1.32 -0.20 13.40
CA GLY A 270 2.49 -0.41 12.53
C GLY A 270 2.17 -1.04 11.17
N THR A 271 0.88 -1.26 10.85
CA THR A 271 0.46 -1.83 9.56
C THR A 271 0.06 -0.76 8.55
N TYR A 272 0.34 -1.03 7.27
CA TYR A 272 -0.03 -0.15 6.17
C TYR A 272 -0.34 -0.96 4.91
N VAL A 273 -1.05 -0.31 3.98
CA VAL A 273 -1.46 -0.91 2.71
C VAL A 273 -0.47 -0.50 1.62
N THR A 274 0.08 -1.47 0.90
CA THR A 274 0.99 -1.24 -0.23
C THR A 274 0.27 -1.35 -1.58
N GLU A 275 1.05 -1.39 -2.66
CA GLU A 275 0.55 -1.77 -3.98
C GLU A 275 -0.32 -3.04 -3.93
N ASN A 276 -1.31 -3.10 -4.83
CA ASN A 276 -2.29 -4.18 -4.91
C ASN A 276 -3.12 -4.41 -3.64
N PHE A 277 -3.21 -3.40 -2.77
CA PHE A 277 -3.99 -3.43 -1.54
C PHE A 277 -3.58 -4.56 -0.59
N ILE A 278 -2.28 -4.86 -0.54
CA ILE A 278 -1.71 -5.85 0.38
C ILE A 278 -1.36 -5.16 1.69
N VAL A 279 -1.85 -5.71 2.81
CA VAL A 279 -1.48 -5.26 4.15
C VAL A 279 -0.08 -5.78 4.49
N THR A 280 0.79 -4.88 4.91
CA THR A 280 2.13 -5.18 5.42
C THR A 280 2.36 -4.47 6.76
N HIS A 281 3.48 -4.76 7.42
CA HIS A 281 3.90 -4.15 8.68
C HIS A 281 5.30 -3.54 8.53
N ASN A 282 5.59 -2.46 9.27
CA ASN A 282 6.90 -1.80 9.29
C ASN A 282 8.00 -2.68 9.93
N THR A 283 9.27 -2.42 9.61
CA THR A 283 10.38 -3.28 10.05
C THR A 283 10.98 -2.81 11.37
N TRP A 284 11.24 -3.74 12.29
CA TRP A 284 11.93 -3.56 13.58
C TRP A 284 13.47 -3.46 13.43
N CYS A 285 13.98 -2.83 12.36
CA CYS A 285 15.40 -2.95 12.00
C CYS A 285 16.33 -2.38 13.08
N GLY A 286 16.06 -1.17 13.57
CA GLY A 286 16.88 -0.52 14.60
C GLY A 286 16.85 -1.24 15.95
N SER A 287 15.70 -1.77 16.38
CA SER A 287 15.62 -2.53 17.63
C SER A 287 16.33 -3.88 17.53
N ARG A 288 16.30 -4.52 16.34
CA ARG A 288 16.98 -5.78 16.12
C ARG A 288 18.50 -5.64 16.09
N GLU A 289 19.01 -4.63 15.41
CA GLU A 289 20.44 -4.29 15.42
C GLU A 289 20.92 -3.97 16.84
N SER A 290 20.16 -3.15 17.58
CA SER A 290 20.43 -2.85 18.99
C SER A 290 20.48 -4.13 19.84
N ALA A 291 19.58 -5.09 19.62
CA ALA A 291 19.61 -6.36 20.32
C ALA A 291 20.87 -7.19 20.00
N TYR A 292 21.37 -7.16 18.76
CA TYR A 292 22.64 -7.80 18.40
C TYR A 292 23.82 -7.15 19.11
N HIS A 293 23.89 -5.83 19.14
CA HIS A 293 24.96 -5.11 19.85
C HIS A 293 24.92 -5.31 21.36
N LEU A 294 23.74 -5.41 21.96
CA LEU A 294 23.59 -5.65 23.39
C LEU A 294 23.92 -7.08 23.80
N THR A 295 23.56 -8.07 22.98
CA THR A 295 23.74 -9.50 23.32
C THR A 295 25.04 -10.10 22.79
N GLY A 296 25.62 -9.50 21.74
CA GLY A 296 26.72 -10.08 20.96
C GLY A 296 26.28 -11.22 20.04
N LEU A 297 25.00 -11.54 19.98
CA LEU A 297 24.44 -12.65 19.20
C LEU A 297 24.16 -12.23 17.76
N TYR A 298 25.23 -11.97 17.02
CA TYR A 298 25.17 -11.66 15.60
C TYR A 298 24.84 -12.93 14.79
N PRO A 299 23.93 -12.86 13.82
CA PRO A 299 23.74 -13.92 12.84
C PRO A 299 25.00 -14.17 12.01
N ASP A 300 25.20 -15.40 11.53
CA ASP A 300 26.38 -15.78 10.72
C ASP A 300 26.54 -14.96 9.43
N TRP A 301 25.48 -14.32 8.96
CA TRP A 301 25.47 -13.47 7.77
C TRP A 301 25.74 -11.99 8.05
N TRP A 302 25.92 -11.59 9.31
CA TRP A 302 26.11 -10.19 9.70
C TRP A 302 27.45 -9.64 9.19
N GLU A 303 27.38 -8.59 8.37
CA GLU A 303 28.55 -7.94 7.75
C GLU A 303 28.85 -6.55 8.39
N GLY A 304 28.02 -6.10 9.34
CA GLY A 304 28.18 -4.82 10.02
C GLY A 304 29.18 -4.85 11.18
N ARG A 305 29.23 -3.78 11.98
CA ARG A 305 30.07 -3.72 13.19
C ARG A 305 29.69 -4.85 14.15
N VAL A 306 30.71 -5.51 14.71
CA VAL A 306 30.56 -6.57 15.70
C VAL A 306 31.28 -6.13 16.97
N PHE A 307 30.55 -6.13 18.08
CA PHE A 307 31.11 -6.00 19.42
C PHE A 307 31.24 -7.37 20.06
N ASP A 308 32.46 -7.80 20.39
CA ASP A 308 32.76 -9.07 21.06
C ASP A 308 32.86 -8.92 22.59
N HIS A 309 32.73 -7.70 23.09
CA HIS A 309 32.66 -7.33 24.50
C HIS A 309 31.29 -6.73 24.86
N PRO A 310 30.95 -6.62 26.16
CA PRO A 310 29.72 -5.96 26.58
C PRO A 310 29.70 -4.49 26.15
N THR A 311 28.54 -4.01 25.72
CA THR A 311 28.39 -2.69 25.10
C THR A 311 27.64 -1.71 26.01
N VAL A 312 27.95 -0.43 25.86
CA VAL A 312 27.14 0.69 26.36
C VAL A 312 26.46 1.32 25.16
N GLY A 313 25.13 1.26 25.11
CA GLY A 313 24.33 1.81 24.02
C GLY A 313 23.31 2.84 24.49
N TRP A 314 22.93 3.76 23.60
CA TRP A 314 21.83 4.70 23.83
C TRP A 314 20.77 4.58 22.75
N THR A 315 19.51 4.83 23.11
CA THR A 315 18.45 5.09 22.13
C THR A 315 17.96 6.54 22.25
N GLY A 316 17.46 7.09 21.15
CA GLY A 316 16.83 8.42 21.12
C GLY A 316 15.38 8.33 20.65
N SER A 317 14.50 9.11 21.27
CA SER A 317 13.12 9.30 20.81
C SER A 317 12.68 10.74 21.06
N ILE A 318 11.60 11.20 20.42
CA ILE A 318 11.15 12.59 20.56
C ILE A 318 10.65 12.87 21.99
N THR A 319 9.83 12.00 22.55
CA THR A 319 9.14 12.17 23.84
C THR A 319 9.21 10.90 24.71
N ASN A 320 8.81 11.00 25.98
CA ASN A 320 8.75 9.84 26.88
C ASN A 320 7.69 8.81 26.46
N GLU A 321 6.57 9.26 25.88
CA GLU A 321 5.52 8.41 25.34
C GLU A 321 6.03 7.61 24.15
N THR A 322 6.66 8.28 23.17
CA THR A 322 7.23 7.62 21.98
C THR A 322 8.37 6.67 22.35
N SER A 323 9.22 7.05 23.31
CA SER A 323 10.25 6.15 23.84
C SER A 323 9.66 4.88 24.45
N ARG A 324 8.55 4.97 25.20
CA ARG A 324 7.88 3.82 25.82
C ARG A 324 7.14 2.96 24.79
N ASP A 325 6.38 3.59 23.91
CA ASP A 325 5.43 2.90 23.03
C ASP A 325 6.08 2.37 21.74
N VAL A 326 7.25 2.91 21.35
CA VAL A 326 7.95 2.48 20.13
C VAL A 326 9.25 1.76 20.47
N VAL A 327 10.23 2.47 21.02
CA VAL A 327 11.59 1.92 21.22
C VAL A 327 11.62 0.85 22.32
N GLN A 328 11.06 1.16 23.49
CA GLN A 328 11.02 0.25 24.63
C GLN A 328 10.20 -1.00 24.30
N GLU A 329 9.02 -0.83 23.69
CA GLU A 329 8.17 -1.94 23.24
C GLU A 329 8.88 -2.81 22.19
N ALA A 330 9.56 -2.21 21.22
CA ALA A 330 10.32 -2.95 20.22
C ALA A 330 11.51 -3.73 20.82
N LEU A 331 12.17 -3.21 21.86
CA LEU A 331 13.28 -3.91 22.52
C LEU A 331 12.81 -5.01 23.48
N LEU A 332 11.73 -4.79 24.23
CA LEU A 332 11.33 -5.62 25.37
C LEU A 332 10.05 -6.45 25.14
N GLY A 333 9.16 -6.01 24.26
CA GLY A 333 7.91 -6.66 23.90
C GLY A 333 6.68 -6.25 24.75
N LEU A 334 5.48 -6.55 24.25
CA LEU A 334 4.19 -6.26 24.91
C LEU A 334 3.90 -7.25 26.04
N SER A 335 4.19 -6.83 27.27
CA SER A 335 3.56 -7.32 28.49
C SER A 335 3.94 -6.36 29.62
N ASN A 336 2.95 -5.82 30.33
CA ASN A 336 3.12 -4.88 31.44
C ASN A 336 4.41 -5.15 32.23
N PHE A 337 5.33 -4.17 32.23
CA PHE A 337 6.65 -4.14 32.88
C PHE A 337 6.60 -4.30 34.43
N ALA A 338 5.55 -4.89 34.97
CA ALA A 338 5.32 -5.19 36.38
C ALA A 338 5.69 -6.64 36.74
N SER A 339 5.81 -7.55 35.78
CA SER A 339 6.33 -8.90 36.06
C SER A 339 7.86 -8.92 35.99
N LYS A 340 8.49 -9.57 36.97
CA LYS A 340 9.92 -9.96 36.92
C LYS A 340 10.19 -10.99 35.82
N ASP A 341 9.15 -11.49 35.17
CA ASP A 341 9.21 -12.42 34.05
C ASP A 341 9.29 -11.63 32.73
N HIS A 342 10.48 -11.59 32.16
CA HIS A 342 10.74 -11.05 30.83
C HIS A 342 10.15 -12.00 29.78
N SER A 343 9.06 -11.60 29.13
CA SER A 343 8.30 -12.45 28.20
C SER A 343 9.05 -12.86 26.94
N GLY A 344 10.17 -12.19 26.62
CA GLY A 344 11.01 -12.48 25.46
C GLY A 344 10.34 -12.21 24.12
N SER A 345 9.26 -11.39 24.11
CA SER A 345 8.51 -11.04 22.90
C SER A 345 9.10 -9.83 22.14
N GLY A 346 10.05 -9.11 22.75
CA GLY A 346 10.79 -8.01 22.13
C GLY A 346 11.99 -8.46 21.29
N ALA A 347 12.72 -7.50 20.73
CA ALA A 347 13.94 -7.77 19.96
C ALA A 347 15.05 -8.42 20.80
N ILE A 348 15.15 -8.04 22.09
CA ILE A 348 16.10 -8.63 23.05
C ILE A 348 15.47 -9.93 23.61
N PRO A 349 16.13 -11.10 23.46
CA PRO A 349 15.63 -12.33 24.04
C PRO A 349 15.50 -12.23 25.56
N GLY A 350 14.38 -12.69 26.11
CA GLY A 350 14.01 -12.49 27.52
C GLY A 350 15.03 -13.07 28.50
N GLU A 351 15.65 -14.20 28.15
CA GLU A 351 16.68 -14.89 28.93
C GLU A 351 17.99 -14.10 29.05
N HIS A 352 18.21 -13.11 28.18
CA HIS A 352 19.35 -12.21 28.24
C HIS A 352 19.06 -10.94 29.04
N ILE A 353 17.80 -10.62 29.33
CA ILE A 353 17.45 -9.42 30.11
C ILE A 353 17.70 -9.70 31.59
N LEU A 354 18.58 -8.90 32.20
CA LEU A 354 18.97 -9.06 33.61
C LEU A 354 18.22 -8.11 34.53
N ASN A 355 18.03 -6.86 34.10
CA ASN A 355 17.34 -5.85 34.89
C ASN A 355 16.86 -4.71 33.99
N ILE A 356 15.81 -4.01 34.44
CA ILE A 356 15.29 -2.80 33.80
C ILE A 356 15.02 -1.77 34.88
N THR A 357 15.69 -0.62 34.83
CA THR A 357 15.40 0.51 35.71
C THR A 357 14.31 1.38 35.10
N LYS A 358 13.55 2.07 35.95
CA LYS A 358 12.49 3.00 35.54
C LYS A 358 12.85 4.41 35.95
N ARG A 359 12.42 5.41 35.18
CA ARG A 359 12.54 6.83 35.56
C ARG A 359 11.18 7.47 35.84
N GLN A 360 11.17 8.50 36.68
CA GLN A 360 10.01 9.38 36.83
C GLN A 360 10.01 10.38 35.66
N ALA A 361 9.06 10.23 34.75
CA ALA A 361 9.02 10.98 33.49
C ALA A 361 7.63 11.55 33.16
N GLY A 362 6.75 11.69 34.16
CA GLY A 362 5.34 12.07 33.97
C GLY A 362 4.46 10.98 33.34
N VAL A 363 5.08 10.06 32.59
CA VAL A 363 4.46 8.88 31.97
C VAL A 363 4.81 7.63 32.80
N PRO A 364 3.83 6.77 33.15
CA PRO A 364 4.11 5.55 33.90
C PRO A 364 4.85 4.51 33.07
N ASN A 365 5.71 3.72 33.73
CA ASN A 365 6.44 2.57 33.17
C ASN A 365 7.45 2.89 32.06
N VAL A 366 8.02 4.09 32.05
CA VAL A 366 9.14 4.43 31.16
C VAL A 366 10.43 3.80 31.69
N ALA A 367 11.05 2.95 30.89
CA ALA A 367 12.35 2.37 31.16
C ALA A 367 13.44 3.45 31.02
N ASP A 368 14.40 3.43 31.92
CA ASP A 368 15.56 4.31 31.88
C ASP A 368 16.78 3.58 31.34
N GLN A 369 17.09 2.41 31.92
CA GLN A 369 18.19 1.55 31.49
C GLN A 369 17.77 0.09 31.42
N ILE A 370 18.26 -0.61 30.40
CA ILE A 370 18.12 -2.05 30.20
C ILE A 370 19.51 -2.67 30.36
N PHE A 371 19.62 -3.68 31.22
CA PHE A 371 20.84 -4.44 31.43
C PHE A 371 20.71 -5.82 30.80
N VAL A 372 21.65 -6.18 29.93
CA VAL A 372 21.59 -7.36 29.07
C VAL A 372 22.84 -8.21 29.26
N ARG A 373 22.68 -9.52 29.39
CA ARG A 373 23.79 -10.48 29.41
C ARG A 373 24.39 -10.59 28.01
N HIS A 374 25.65 -10.20 27.87
CA HIS A 374 26.40 -10.36 26.63
C HIS A 374 26.96 -11.78 26.51
N LYS A 375 27.12 -12.31 25.29
CA LYS A 375 27.65 -13.67 25.05
C LYS A 375 29.06 -13.89 25.63
N SER A 376 29.84 -12.83 25.78
CA SER A 376 31.18 -12.88 26.38
C SER A 376 31.17 -13.06 27.90
N GLY A 377 29.99 -13.02 28.53
CA GLY A 377 29.79 -13.24 29.96
C GLY A 377 29.62 -11.96 30.79
N GLY A 378 29.89 -10.78 30.21
CA GLY A 378 29.64 -9.49 30.87
C GLY A 378 28.23 -8.94 30.67
N ILE A 379 28.02 -7.69 31.12
CA ILE A 379 26.72 -7.02 31.13
C ILE A 379 26.79 -5.79 30.21
N SER A 380 26.01 -5.80 29.14
CA SER A 380 25.76 -4.64 28.31
C SER A 380 24.67 -3.77 28.92
N GLN A 381 24.70 -2.47 28.65
CA GLN A 381 23.73 -1.50 29.15
C GLN A 381 23.17 -0.68 27.97
N CYS A 382 21.84 -0.59 27.87
CA CYS A 382 21.17 0.34 26.97
C CYS A 382 20.45 1.43 27.77
N SER A 383 20.66 2.71 27.47
CA SER A 383 19.91 3.81 28.10
C SER A 383 18.90 4.41 27.12
N LEU A 384 17.64 4.52 27.52
CA LEU A 384 16.57 5.06 26.68
C LEU A 384 16.44 6.55 26.94
N LYS A 385 16.84 7.38 25.99
CA LYS A 385 16.87 8.85 26.14
C LYS A 385 15.83 9.50 25.23
N THR A 386 15.42 10.71 25.59
CA THR A 386 14.48 11.49 24.77
C THR A 386 15.01 12.88 24.45
N TYR A 387 14.67 13.42 23.28
CA TYR A 387 15.11 14.75 22.85
C TYR A 387 14.48 15.86 23.70
N GLN A 388 13.30 15.60 24.28
CA GLN A 388 12.67 16.49 25.26
C GLN A 388 13.51 16.73 26.53
N GLN A 389 14.47 15.85 26.85
CA GLN A 389 15.32 16.01 28.03
C GLN A 389 16.46 17.04 27.85
N GLU A 390 16.54 17.69 26.67
CA GLU A 390 17.56 18.67 26.29
C GLU A 390 19.00 18.11 26.35
N ASP A 391 19.98 18.93 25.94
CA ASP A 391 21.38 18.51 25.69
C ASP A 391 22.09 17.93 26.92
N THR A 392 21.68 18.31 28.14
CA THR A 392 22.37 17.92 29.38
C THR A 392 22.45 16.41 29.60
N THR A 393 21.49 15.66 29.06
CA THR A 393 21.44 14.19 29.21
C THR A 393 22.32 13.44 28.21
N TRP A 394 22.80 14.08 27.15
CA TRP A 394 23.62 13.46 26.09
C TRP A 394 25.14 13.59 26.35
N THR A 395 25.51 13.93 27.58
CA THR A 395 26.89 14.19 28.00
C THR A 395 27.46 13.10 28.92
N GLY A 396 28.79 13.00 29.01
CA GLY A 396 29.48 12.36 30.14
C GLY A 396 30.10 10.96 29.93
N LYS A 397 29.49 10.04 29.17
CA LYS A 397 30.05 8.69 28.94
C LYS A 397 30.32 8.41 27.47
N SER A 398 31.38 7.68 27.16
CA SER A 398 31.57 7.05 25.84
C SER A 398 30.53 5.95 25.64
N VAL A 399 30.10 5.76 24.40
CA VAL A 399 28.98 4.87 24.03
C VAL A 399 29.37 4.12 22.77
N ASP A 400 29.26 2.79 22.79
CA ASP A 400 29.66 1.92 21.67
C ASP A 400 28.68 2.00 20.51
N PHE A 401 27.39 2.22 20.79
CA PHE A 401 26.40 2.46 19.74
C PHE A 401 25.28 3.42 20.15
N VAL A 402 24.74 4.18 19.19
CA VAL A 402 23.56 5.01 19.40
C VAL A 402 22.51 4.68 18.33
N TRP A 403 21.28 4.46 18.77
CA TRP A 403 20.11 4.28 17.92
C TRP A 403 19.08 5.40 18.12
N PRO A 404 19.12 6.49 17.34
CA PRO A 404 18.06 7.47 17.29
C PRO A 404 16.87 6.91 16.50
N ASP A 405 15.72 6.78 17.14
CA ASP A 405 14.43 6.48 16.52
C ASP A 405 13.70 7.82 16.31
N GLU A 406 13.78 8.31 15.07
CA GLU A 406 13.55 9.67 14.56
C GLU A 406 14.76 10.60 14.57
N GLY A 407 14.74 11.56 13.64
CA GLY A 407 15.80 12.53 13.41
C GLY A 407 16.04 13.43 14.63
N PRO A 408 17.20 13.36 15.31
CA PRO A 408 17.51 14.22 16.43
C PRO A 408 17.79 15.66 15.98
N PRO A 409 17.55 16.66 16.85
CA PRO A 409 18.11 17.99 16.68
C PRO A 409 19.64 17.94 16.49
N LYS A 410 20.19 18.82 15.64
CA LYS A 410 21.62 18.86 15.34
C LYS A 410 22.56 19.00 16.55
N PRO A 411 22.23 19.80 17.60
CA PRO A 411 23.06 19.85 18.82
C PRO A 411 23.16 18.47 19.50
N ILE A 412 22.02 17.80 19.67
CA ILE A 412 21.94 16.45 20.24
C ILE A 412 22.73 15.45 19.38
N TYR A 413 22.60 15.52 18.06
CA TYR A 413 23.35 14.65 17.16
C TYR A 413 24.87 14.84 17.27
N SER A 414 25.34 16.08 17.41
CA SER A 414 26.75 16.41 17.57
C SER A 414 27.31 15.86 18.90
N GLU A 415 26.50 15.89 19.96
CA GLU A 415 26.83 15.25 21.23
C GLU A 415 26.93 13.73 21.08
N MET A 416 25.97 13.07 20.41
CA MET A 416 26.03 11.63 20.14
C MET A 416 27.32 11.24 19.39
N GLN A 417 27.67 11.98 18.33
CA GLN A 417 28.90 11.77 17.57
C GLN A 417 30.14 11.86 18.45
N SER A 418 30.19 12.86 19.34
CA SER A 418 31.31 13.04 20.27
C SER A 418 31.47 11.88 21.26
N ARG A 419 30.39 11.15 21.60
CA ARG A 419 30.45 10.00 22.52
C ARG A 419 30.93 8.72 21.86
N ILE A 420 30.64 8.53 20.58
CA ILE A 420 31.09 7.34 19.86
C ILE A 420 32.57 7.44 19.47
N MET A 421 33.14 8.63 19.25
CA MET A 421 34.52 8.78 18.75
C MET A 421 35.60 8.10 19.62
N VAL A 422 35.38 8.00 20.92
CA VAL A 422 36.35 7.42 21.89
C VAL A 422 35.86 6.10 22.49
N ALA A 423 34.77 5.55 21.96
CA ALA A 423 34.22 4.27 22.40
C ALA A 423 35.02 3.08 21.85
N ASP A 424 34.69 1.88 22.31
CA ASP A 424 35.32 0.63 21.88
C ASP A 424 36.87 0.69 21.91
N SER A 425 37.41 1.07 23.07
CA SER A 425 38.85 1.19 23.29
C SER A 425 39.62 2.07 22.28
N GLY A 426 38.92 3.01 21.62
CA GLY A 426 39.50 3.92 20.64
C GLY A 426 39.28 3.52 19.17
N GLU A 427 38.60 2.41 18.88
CA GLU A 427 38.17 2.07 17.52
C GLU A 427 36.96 2.87 17.04
N GLY A 428 36.24 3.50 17.98
CA GLY A 428 35.05 4.28 17.69
C GLY A 428 33.79 3.43 17.66
N GLY A 429 32.71 4.01 18.19
CA GLY A 429 31.37 3.44 18.17
C GLY A 429 30.62 3.76 16.88
N ILE A 430 29.35 3.36 16.83
CA ILE A 430 28.48 3.52 15.66
C ILE A 430 27.22 4.33 15.97
N ILE A 431 26.66 4.98 14.96
CA ILE A 431 25.31 5.54 15.02
C ILE A 431 24.53 5.02 13.81
N TYR A 432 23.37 4.43 14.07
CA TYR A 432 22.41 4.02 13.02
C TYR A 432 21.04 4.55 13.40
N MET A 433 20.31 5.09 12.44
CA MET A 433 19.08 5.84 12.69
C MET A 433 17.91 5.20 11.95
N SER A 434 16.79 5.01 12.66
CA SER A 434 15.49 4.82 12.03
C SER A 434 14.81 6.19 11.94
N TYR A 435 14.32 6.57 10.76
CA TYR A 435 13.76 7.89 10.57
C TYR A 435 12.68 7.86 9.49
N THR A 436 11.56 8.53 9.75
CA THR A 436 10.50 8.72 8.76
C THR A 436 10.46 10.19 8.34
N PRO A 437 10.70 10.54 7.06
CA PRO A 437 10.73 11.93 6.60
C PRO A 437 9.32 12.55 6.45
N ILE A 438 8.49 12.49 7.50
CA ILE A 438 7.11 13.01 7.48
C ILE A 438 7.11 14.54 7.28
N LYS A 439 8.14 15.25 7.77
CA LYS A 439 8.28 16.71 7.66
C LYS A 439 9.31 17.17 6.62
N GLY A 440 9.79 16.27 5.74
CA GLY A 440 10.90 16.54 4.83
C GLY A 440 12.28 16.29 5.47
N MET A 441 13.36 16.42 4.70
CA MET A 441 14.73 16.18 5.18
C MET A 441 15.14 17.18 6.27
N THR A 442 15.94 16.73 7.23
CA THR A 442 16.50 17.57 8.30
C THR A 442 17.98 17.87 8.02
N GLU A 443 18.58 18.87 8.67
CA GLU A 443 20.02 19.15 8.55
C GLU A 443 20.93 17.95 8.91
N VAL A 444 20.38 16.92 9.59
CA VAL A 444 21.10 15.68 9.94
C VAL A 444 20.93 14.60 8.87
N THR A 445 19.83 14.62 8.12
CA THR A 445 19.44 13.55 7.18
C THR A 445 19.43 13.98 5.71
N GLY A 446 19.64 15.27 5.39
CA GLY A 446 19.75 15.80 4.03
C GLY A 446 20.21 17.25 3.97
#